data_AF-A0AAV6WLW3-F1
#
_entry.id   AF-A0AAV6WLW3-F1
#
_cell.length_a   1.000
_cell.length_b   1.000
_cell.length_c   1.000
_cell.angle_alpha   90.00
_cell.angle_beta   90.00
_cell.angle_gamma   90.00
#
_symmetry.space_group_name_H-M   'P 1'
#
loop_
_entity.id
_entity.type
_entity.pdbx_description
1 polymer ?
#
loop_
_entity_poly.entity_id
_entity_poly.type
_entity_poly.pdbx_seq_one_letter_code
_entity_poly.pdbx_strand_id
1 'polypeptide(L)'
;MSNPISVIQQISLFRSRIQNRSFDDGTVAILQLILVSKDVESLVGVRSALKDFMRDESLLIFREIVAESVEIKLLCTDFLIRVFAVIGDVEAYCLFDKMLSIMDVWTKSLVVACAVLKLDFWQSCLALRYEALVMRQQKTTSYPELEVSYKEWLTFAEHSLENGFHSIADKACGKALTCSYINHAADSEISDFFHDVDVIKKIKILKCAALLSMSSRSVQAQATVYLKRKEVAQSTYHLATSIETQSCGSSRFRSGIRKRNLRRLHDYQCL
;
A
#
# COMPACT_ATOMS: atom_id res chain seq x y z
N MET A 1 -18.52 -32.50 -11.58
CA MET A 1 -19.12 -31.19 -11.22
C MET A 1 -19.10 -31.10 -9.70
N SER A 2 -18.15 -30.38 -9.13
CA SER A 2 -18.00 -30.24 -7.67
C SER A 2 -19.07 -29.28 -7.14
N ASN A 3 -19.84 -29.74 -6.14
CA ASN A 3 -20.79 -28.89 -5.44
C ASN A 3 -20.09 -27.63 -4.90
N PRO A 4 -20.69 -26.43 -5.03
CA PRO A 4 -20.15 -25.26 -4.36
C PRO A 4 -20.23 -25.52 -2.84
N ILE A 5 -19.07 -25.64 -2.21
CA ILE A 5 -18.93 -25.75 -0.75
C ILE A 5 -19.68 -24.57 -0.15
N SER A 6 -20.61 -24.84 0.77
CA SER A 6 -21.38 -23.79 1.45
C SER A 6 -20.44 -22.85 2.22
N VAL A 7 -20.77 -21.55 2.30
CA VAL A 7 -19.98 -20.55 3.04
C VAL A 7 -19.70 -21.00 4.48
N ILE A 8 -20.64 -21.69 5.12
CA ILE A 8 -20.48 -22.26 6.47
C ILE A 8 -19.35 -23.31 6.52
N GLN A 9 -19.27 -24.17 5.50
CA GLN A 9 -18.22 -25.17 5.39
C GLN A 9 -16.86 -24.52 5.12
N GLN A 10 -16.81 -23.45 4.30
CA GLN A 10 -15.60 -22.69 4.06
C GLN A 10 -15.09 -22.01 5.35
N ILE A 11 -15.98 -21.40 6.13
CA ILE A 11 -15.64 -20.82 7.44
C ILE A 11 -15.09 -21.88 8.40
N SER A 12 -15.74 -23.05 8.46
CA SER A 12 -15.30 -24.15 9.31
C SER A 12 -13.93 -24.68 8.88
N LEU A 13 -13.69 -24.80 7.58
CA LEU A 13 -12.41 -25.20 7.02
C LEU A 13 -11.32 -24.17 7.33
N PHE A 14 -11.58 -22.89 7.11
CA PHE A 14 -10.65 -21.80 7.43
C PHE A 14 -10.24 -21.85 8.91
N ARG A 15 -11.22 -21.95 9.81
CA ARG A 15 -10.98 -22.03 11.26
C ARG A 15 -10.09 -23.22 11.62
N SER A 16 -10.40 -24.41 11.10
CA SER A 16 -9.60 -25.60 11.33
C SER A 16 -8.15 -25.44 10.84
N ARG A 17 -7.94 -24.87 9.65
CA ARG A 17 -6.59 -24.63 9.12
C ARG A 17 -5.79 -23.67 9.97
N ILE A 18 -6.41 -22.59 10.42
CA ILE A 18 -5.78 -21.61 11.32
C ILE A 18 -5.39 -22.25 12.66
N GLN A 19 -6.30 -23.02 13.26
CA GLN A 19 -6.07 -23.72 14.53
C GLN A 19 -4.96 -24.78 14.43
N ASN A 20 -4.83 -25.40 13.25
CA ASN A 20 -3.76 -26.35 12.96
C ASN A 20 -2.47 -25.68 12.44
N ARG A 21 -2.36 -24.35 12.51
CA ARG A 21 -1.18 -23.57 12.08
C ARG A 21 -0.80 -23.76 10.60
N SER A 22 -1.78 -24.05 9.75
CA SER A 22 -1.63 -24.17 8.29
C SER A 22 -1.55 -22.77 7.67
N PHE A 23 -0.38 -22.14 7.75
CA PHE A 23 -0.12 -20.78 7.28
C PHE A 23 0.37 -20.73 5.83
N ASP A 24 -0.50 -21.15 4.91
CA ASP A 24 -0.21 -21.22 3.48
C ASP A 24 -1.20 -20.41 2.62
N ASP A 25 -0.86 -20.28 1.34
CA ASP A 25 -1.67 -19.55 0.36
C ASP A 25 -3.06 -20.16 0.16
N GLY A 26 -3.20 -21.47 0.34
CA GLY A 26 -4.49 -22.15 0.29
C GLY A 26 -5.42 -21.68 1.41
N THR A 27 -4.89 -21.39 2.61
CA THR A 27 -5.67 -20.84 3.72
C THR A 27 -6.16 -19.41 3.41
N VAL A 28 -5.30 -18.58 2.81
CA VAL A 28 -5.69 -17.22 2.37
C VAL A 28 -6.72 -17.26 1.24
N ALA A 29 -6.61 -18.20 0.30
CA ALA A 29 -7.58 -18.37 -0.78
C ALA A 29 -8.97 -18.76 -0.25
N ILE A 30 -9.05 -19.63 0.77
CA ILE A 30 -10.32 -19.97 1.42
C ILE A 30 -10.97 -18.73 2.02
N LEU A 31 -10.17 -17.88 2.70
CA LEU A 31 -10.66 -16.63 3.26
C LEU A 31 -11.22 -15.69 2.18
N GLN A 32 -10.53 -15.56 1.04
CA GLN A 32 -11.03 -14.76 -0.08
C GLN A 32 -12.36 -15.29 -0.60
N LEU A 33 -12.53 -16.62 -0.71
CA LEU A 33 -13.79 -17.24 -1.13
C LEU A 33 -14.95 -16.92 -0.17
N ILE A 34 -14.71 -16.94 1.14
CA ILE A 34 -15.71 -16.57 2.16
C ILE A 34 -16.18 -15.12 1.94
N LEU A 35 -15.24 -14.22 1.61
CA LEU A 35 -15.50 -12.79 1.48
C LEU A 35 -16.10 -12.37 0.13
N VAL A 36 -16.22 -13.27 -0.84
CA VAL A 36 -16.86 -13.04 -2.15
C VAL A 36 -18.40 -13.25 -2.10
N SER A 37 -18.96 -13.53 -0.92
CA SER A 37 -20.41 -13.71 -0.74
C SER A 37 -21.23 -12.49 -1.22
N LYS A 38 -22.36 -12.75 -1.90
CA LYS A 38 -23.22 -11.73 -2.51
C LYS A 38 -24.14 -11.00 -1.54
N ASP A 39 -24.41 -11.58 -0.37
CA ASP A 39 -25.29 -10.98 0.63
C ASP A 39 -24.50 -10.07 1.57
N VAL A 40 -24.73 -8.76 1.43
CA VAL A 40 -23.92 -7.72 2.08
C VAL A 40 -24.16 -7.69 3.60
N GLU A 41 -25.39 -7.91 4.07
CA GLU A 41 -25.70 -7.87 5.51
C GLU A 41 -25.08 -9.06 6.26
N SER A 42 -25.19 -10.28 5.72
CA SER A 42 -24.50 -11.43 6.31
C SER A 42 -22.98 -11.32 6.18
N LEU A 43 -22.47 -10.69 5.11
CA LEU A 43 -21.02 -10.49 4.93
C LEU A 43 -20.42 -9.55 5.97
N VAL A 44 -21.13 -8.49 6.39
CA VAL A 44 -20.65 -7.59 7.45
C VAL A 44 -20.51 -8.35 8.77
N GLY A 45 -21.52 -9.15 9.14
CA GLY A 45 -21.48 -9.98 10.34
C GLY A 45 -20.36 -11.01 10.30
N VAL A 46 -20.21 -11.72 9.17
CA VAL A 46 -19.12 -12.70 8.95
C VAL A 46 -17.75 -12.02 9.04
N ARG A 47 -17.59 -10.84 8.43
CA ARG A 47 -16.33 -10.09 8.48
C ARG A 47 -16.00 -9.66 9.90
N SER A 48 -16.98 -9.21 10.69
CA SER A 48 -16.78 -8.89 12.11
C SER A 48 -16.31 -10.12 12.90
N ALA A 49 -17.00 -11.25 12.75
CA ALA A 49 -16.65 -12.48 13.45
C ALA A 49 -15.25 -13.00 13.05
N LEU A 50 -14.87 -12.88 11.78
CA LEU A 50 -13.53 -13.22 11.31
C LEU A 50 -12.44 -12.30 11.88
N LYS A 51 -12.74 -11.00 12.05
CA LYS A 51 -11.83 -10.06 12.72
C LYS A 51 -11.57 -10.50 14.15
N ASP A 52 -12.63 -10.69 14.93
CA ASP A 52 -12.51 -11.06 16.34
C ASP A 52 -11.77 -12.39 16.50
N PHE A 53 -12.16 -13.40 15.71
CA PHE A 53 -11.47 -14.70 15.68
C PHE A 53 -9.98 -14.57 15.36
N MET A 54 -9.62 -13.85 14.28
CA MET A 54 -8.23 -13.71 13.90
C MET A 54 -7.43 -12.89 14.89
N ARG A 55 -8.03 -11.89 15.55
CA ARG A 55 -7.36 -11.12 16.60
C ARG A 55 -7.02 -11.99 17.80
N ASP A 56 -7.96 -12.78 18.27
CA ASP A 56 -7.77 -13.69 19.41
C ASP A 56 -6.75 -14.77 19.08
N GLU A 57 -6.89 -15.41 17.92
CA GLU A 57 -5.97 -16.48 17.53
C GLU A 57 -4.56 -15.94 17.27
N SER A 58 -4.41 -14.74 16.73
CA SER A 58 -3.09 -14.11 16.55
C SER A 58 -2.36 -13.96 17.87
N LEU A 59 -3.05 -13.65 18.97
CA LEU A 59 -2.43 -13.58 20.30
C LEU A 59 -1.90 -14.94 20.76
N LEU A 60 -2.59 -16.03 20.42
CA LEU A 60 -2.12 -17.39 20.70
C LEU A 60 -0.90 -17.74 19.86
N ILE A 61 -0.98 -17.50 18.55
CA ILE A 61 0.13 -17.71 17.61
C ILE A 61 1.37 -16.94 18.07
N PHE A 62 1.22 -15.67 18.46
CA PHE A 62 2.32 -14.86 18.97
C PHE A 62 2.98 -15.44 20.21
N ARG A 63 2.21 -16.03 21.13
CA ARG A 63 2.75 -16.69 22.33
C ARG A 63 3.50 -17.97 21.99
N GLU A 64 3.01 -18.74 21.03
CA GLU A 64 3.64 -19.98 20.58
C GLU A 64 4.97 -19.71 19.87
N ILE A 65 5.00 -18.71 18.98
CA ILE A 65 6.19 -18.42 18.18
C ILE A 65 7.28 -17.63 18.91
N VAL A 66 7.11 -17.25 20.18
CA VAL A 66 8.12 -16.47 20.93
C VAL A 66 9.47 -17.19 20.96
N ALA A 67 9.46 -18.50 21.19
CA ALA A 67 10.65 -19.33 21.30
C ALA A 67 11.14 -19.88 19.94
N GLU A 68 10.39 -19.64 18.87
CA GLU A 68 10.70 -20.17 17.54
C GLU A 68 11.81 -19.37 16.84
N SER A 69 12.28 -19.92 15.72
CA SER A 69 13.28 -19.28 14.87
C SER A 69 12.77 -17.94 14.31
N VAL A 70 13.69 -17.04 13.97
CA VAL A 70 13.37 -15.75 13.32
C VAL A 70 12.60 -15.97 12.01
N GLU A 71 12.89 -17.07 11.33
CA GLU A 71 12.21 -17.49 10.12
C GLU A 71 10.74 -17.80 10.35
N ILE A 72 10.41 -18.67 11.30
CA ILE A 72 9.02 -19.02 11.63
C ILE A 72 8.26 -17.76 12.04
N LYS A 73 8.90 -16.89 12.83
CA LYS A 73 8.33 -15.60 13.22
C LYS A 73 8.01 -14.70 12.02
N LEU A 74 8.90 -14.62 11.03
CA LEU A 74 8.69 -13.83 9.80
C LEU A 74 7.62 -14.43 8.88
N LEU A 75 7.56 -15.75 8.75
CA LEU A 75 6.54 -16.43 7.95
C LEU A 75 5.15 -16.25 8.57
N CYS A 76 5.03 -16.40 9.89
CA CYS A 76 3.79 -16.11 10.61
C CYS A 76 3.39 -14.63 10.49
N THR A 77 4.36 -13.72 10.60
CA THR A 77 4.19 -12.27 10.40
C THR A 77 3.54 -11.98 9.04
N ASP A 78 4.15 -12.47 7.96
CA ASP A 78 3.67 -12.24 6.60
C ASP A 78 2.26 -12.81 6.40
N PHE A 79 2.03 -14.04 6.85
CA PHE A 79 0.73 -14.70 6.76
C PHE A 79 -0.37 -13.86 7.43
N LEU A 80 -0.15 -13.43 8.67
CA LEU A 80 -1.14 -12.64 9.42
C LEU A 80 -1.40 -11.29 8.75
N ILE A 81 -0.36 -10.61 8.24
CA ILE A 81 -0.52 -9.36 7.47
C ILE A 81 -1.44 -9.58 6.27
N ARG A 82 -1.24 -10.67 5.53
CA ARG A 82 -2.09 -11.00 4.37
C ARG A 82 -3.54 -11.27 4.77
N VAL A 83 -3.76 -12.04 5.84
CA VAL A 83 -5.10 -12.34 6.35
C VAL A 83 -5.84 -11.08 6.79
N PHE A 84 -5.20 -10.22 7.60
CA PHE A 84 -5.82 -8.98 8.07
C PHE A 84 -6.06 -7.96 6.96
N ALA A 85 -5.20 -7.93 5.93
CA ALA A 85 -5.44 -7.13 4.73
C ALA A 85 -6.69 -7.59 3.97
N VAL A 86 -6.85 -8.92 3.79
CA VAL A 86 -8.02 -9.50 3.12
C VAL A 86 -9.32 -9.27 3.91
N ILE A 87 -9.28 -9.45 5.24
CA ILE A 87 -10.40 -9.13 6.15
C ILE A 87 -10.64 -7.62 6.26
N GLY A 88 -9.70 -6.79 5.79
CA GLY A 88 -9.66 -5.34 5.96
C GLY A 88 -9.92 -4.91 7.40
N ASP A 89 -9.11 -5.48 8.30
CA ASP A 89 -9.16 -5.16 9.72
C ASP A 89 -8.27 -3.99 10.11
N VAL A 90 -8.88 -2.79 10.14
CA VAL A 90 -8.16 -1.55 10.37
C VAL A 90 -7.48 -1.41 11.72
N GLU A 91 -7.85 -2.22 12.73
CA GLU A 91 -7.33 -2.09 14.09
C GLU A 91 -6.31 -3.20 14.44
N ALA A 92 -5.97 -4.06 13.48
CA ALA A 92 -4.97 -5.10 13.66
C ALA A 92 -3.53 -4.55 13.88
N TYR A 93 -3.30 -3.24 13.69
CA TYR A 93 -1.99 -2.63 13.94
C TYR A 93 -1.50 -2.81 15.39
N CYS A 94 -2.41 -2.81 16.38
CA CYS A 94 -2.06 -3.07 17.78
C CYS A 94 -1.50 -4.49 18.00
N LEU A 95 -1.93 -5.46 17.18
CA LEU A 95 -1.41 -6.82 17.22
C LEU A 95 -0.02 -6.90 16.62
N PHE A 96 0.20 -6.20 15.51
CA PHE A 96 1.52 -6.11 14.90
C PHE A 96 2.52 -5.40 15.81
N ASP A 97 2.11 -4.40 16.59
CA ASP A 97 2.99 -3.76 17.58
C ASP A 97 3.48 -4.76 18.66
N LYS A 98 2.58 -5.61 19.17
CA LYS A 98 2.94 -6.70 20.10
C LYS A 98 3.86 -7.74 19.45
N MET A 99 3.59 -8.12 18.21
CA MET A 99 4.42 -9.05 17.43
C MET A 99 5.83 -8.50 17.19
N LEU A 100 5.96 -7.21 16.90
CA LEU A 100 7.25 -6.53 16.72
C LEU A 100 8.08 -6.58 18.00
N SER A 101 7.44 -6.43 19.17
CA SER A 101 8.10 -6.60 20.47
C SER A 101 8.60 -8.03 20.72
N ILE A 102 7.90 -9.05 20.20
CA ILE A 102 8.26 -10.47 20.38
C ILE A 102 9.46 -10.86 19.50
N MET A 103 9.61 -10.22 18.35
CA MET A 103 10.61 -10.63 17.38
C MET A 103 12.03 -10.17 17.72
N ASP A 104 12.24 -9.21 18.64
CA ASP A 104 13.55 -8.61 19.01
C ASP A 104 14.46 -8.22 17.82
N VAL A 105 13.88 -8.15 16.62
CA VAL A 105 14.58 -8.07 15.33
C VAL A 105 14.33 -6.74 14.62
N TRP A 106 13.31 -5.98 15.02
CA TRP A 106 12.90 -4.76 14.32
C TRP A 106 13.56 -3.51 14.90
N THR A 107 14.89 -3.49 14.93
CA THR A 107 15.70 -2.34 15.38
C THR A 107 15.18 -1.03 14.79
N LYS A 108 14.50 -0.22 15.62
CA LYS A 108 14.16 1.21 15.48
C LYS A 108 13.40 1.69 14.22
N SER A 109 13.55 1.07 13.05
CA SER A 109 13.00 1.54 11.79
C SER A 109 11.49 1.35 11.66
N LEU A 110 10.92 0.24 12.17
CA LEU A 110 9.48 0.00 12.01
C LEU A 110 8.62 0.71 13.06
N VAL A 111 9.13 0.90 14.28
CA VAL A 111 8.47 1.75 15.30
C VAL A 111 8.37 3.20 14.79
N VAL A 112 9.40 3.69 14.10
CA VAL A 112 9.36 5.01 13.44
C VAL A 112 8.41 5.00 12.24
N ALA A 113 8.36 3.93 11.44
CA ALA A 113 7.43 3.83 10.31
C ALA A 113 5.96 3.83 10.76
N CYS A 114 5.61 3.08 11.81
CA CYS A 114 4.26 3.04 12.38
C CYS A 114 3.89 4.33 13.14
N ALA A 115 4.84 4.96 13.85
CA ALA A 115 4.59 6.19 14.61
C ALA A 115 4.50 7.47 13.75
N VAL A 116 5.21 7.52 12.62
CA VAL A 116 5.23 8.69 11.73
C VAL A 116 4.06 8.69 10.74
N LEU A 117 3.48 7.54 10.44
CA LEU A 117 2.46 7.38 9.42
C LEU A 117 1.08 7.13 10.06
N LYS A 118 0.41 8.21 10.51
CA LYS A 118 -1.06 8.24 10.63
C LYS A 118 -1.68 8.06 9.24
N LEU A 119 -1.59 6.86 8.69
CA LEU A 119 -1.96 6.59 7.31
C LEU A 119 -3.16 5.66 7.27
N ASP A 120 -3.93 5.86 6.21
CA ASP A 120 -5.02 5.00 5.81
C ASP A 120 -4.57 3.53 5.89
N PHE A 121 -5.36 2.71 6.57
CA PHE A 121 -5.06 1.33 6.94
C PHE A 121 -4.36 0.50 5.85
N TRP A 122 -4.76 0.69 4.59
CA TRP A 122 -4.17 0.01 3.45
C TRP A 122 -2.68 0.31 3.26
N GLN A 123 -2.23 1.54 3.49
CA GLN A 123 -0.80 1.82 3.44
C GLN A 123 -0.06 1.21 4.62
N SER A 124 -0.70 1.09 5.78
CA SER A 124 -0.09 0.43 6.95
C SER A 124 0.13 -1.07 6.69
N CYS A 125 -0.86 -1.81 6.17
CA CYS A 125 -0.68 -3.22 5.84
C CYS A 125 0.30 -3.45 4.68
N LEU A 126 0.25 -2.61 3.63
CA LEU A 126 1.19 -2.74 2.51
C LEU A 126 2.61 -2.31 2.90
N ALA A 127 2.78 -1.30 3.74
CA ALA A 127 4.08 -0.92 4.26
C ALA A 127 4.65 -2.01 5.18
N LEU A 128 3.84 -2.56 6.10
CA LEU A 128 4.25 -3.68 6.94
C LEU A 128 4.66 -4.90 6.10
N ARG A 129 3.88 -5.22 5.05
CA ARG A 129 4.23 -6.30 4.13
C ARG A 129 5.52 -6.02 3.37
N TYR A 130 5.70 -4.80 2.85
CA TYR A 130 6.95 -4.41 2.19
C TYR A 130 8.15 -4.63 3.11
N GLU A 131 8.07 -4.16 4.35
CA GLU A 131 9.16 -4.28 5.32
C GLU A 131 9.39 -5.74 5.74
N ALA A 132 8.35 -6.56 5.87
CA ALA A 132 8.48 -8.00 6.09
C ALA A 132 9.21 -8.71 4.95
N LEU A 133 8.90 -8.38 3.70
CA LEU A 133 9.61 -8.90 2.53
C LEU A 133 11.07 -8.42 2.50
N VAL A 134 11.34 -7.16 2.84
CA VAL A 134 12.73 -6.65 2.95
C VAL A 134 13.51 -7.44 4.01
N MET A 135 12.90 -7.72 5.16
CA MET A 135 13.55 -8.49 6.21
C MET A 135 13.83 -9.94 5.82
N ARG A 136 12.85 -10.61 5.20
CA ARG A 136 13.03 -11.96 4.63
C ARG A 136 14.23 -12.00 3.69
N GLN A 137 14.30 -11.05 2.75
CA GLN A 137 15.43 -10.94 1.80
C GLN A 137 16.78 -10.72 2.50
N GLN A 138 16.84 -9.90 3.56
CA GLN A 138 18.09 -9.67 4.30
C GLN A 138 18.56 -10.93 5.02
N LYS A 139 17.61 -11.74 5.50
CA LYS A 139 17.87 -12.97 6.24
C LYS A 139 18.15 -14.17 5.34
N THR A 140 17.96 -14.08 4.03
CA THR A 140 18.27 -15.13 3.06
C THR A 140 19.72 -15.63 3.14
N THR A 141 20.67 -14.75 3.49
CA THR A 141 22.08 -15.15 3.68
C THR A 141 22.29 -16.13 4.83
N SER A 142 21.44 -16.09 5.85
CA SER A 142 21.47 -16.99 7.01
C SER A 142 20.44 -18.12 6.90
N TYR A 143 19.34 -17.88 6.17
CA TYR A 143 18.19 -18.78 6.04
C TYR A 143 17.71 -18.77 4.59
N PRO A 144 18.19 -19.69 3.73
CA PRO A 144 17.82 -19.72 2.31
C PRO A 144 16.31 -19.86 2.07
N GLU A 145 15.59 -20.54 2.95
CA GLU A 145 14.13 -20.72 2.91
C GLU A 145 13.34 -19.38 2.98
N LEU A 146 13.96 -18.32 3.50
CA LEU A 146 13.38 -16.97 3.53
C LEU A 146 13.57 -16.18 2.23
N GLU A 147 14.13 -16.78 1.19
CA GLU A 147 14.28 -16.14 -0.11
C GLU A 147 12.95 -15.56 -0.60
N VAL A 148 12.99 -14.29 -1.01
CA VAL A 148 11.84 -13.62 -1.63
C VAL A 148 12.09 -13.59 -3.12
N SER A 149 11.32 -14.40 -3.85
CA SER A 149 11.47 -14.49 -5.30
C SER A 149 11.14 -13.16 -5.98
N TYR A 150 11.71 -12.93 -7.17
CA TYR A 150 11.34 -11.77 -7.99
C TYR A 150 9.84 -11.75 -8.32
N LYS A 151 9.21 -12.94 -8.45
CA LYS A 151 7.77 -13.09 -8.72
C LYS A 151 6.94 -12.55 -7.55
N GLU A 152 7.34 -12.89 -6.32
CA GLU A 152 6.69 -12.40 -5.10
C GLU A 152 6.79 -10.87 -5.00
N TRP A 153 7.96 -10.31 -5.27
CA TRP A 153 8.15 -8.85 -5.34
C TRP A 153 7.32 -8.18 -6.44
N LEU A 154 7.23 -8.80 -7.62
CA LEU A 154 6.46 -8.29 -8.75
C LEU A 154 4.95 -8.28 -8.44
N THR A 155 4.40 -9.39 -7.94
CA THR A 155 3.00 -9.47 -7.54
C THR A 155 2.67 -8.45 -6.44
N PHE A 156 3.58 -8.27 -5.47
CA PHE A 156 3.42 -7.24 -4.45
C PHE A 156 3.44 -5.81 -5.04
N ALA A 157 4.30 -5.55 -6.03
CA ALA A 157 4.38 -4.25 -6.70
C ALA A 157 3.12 -3.95 -7.53
N GLU A 158 2.59 -4.95 -8.26
CA GLU A 158 1.34 -4.83 -9.04
C GLU A 158 0.18 -4.47 -8.12
N HIS A 159 0.00 -5.25 -7.05
CA HIS A 159 -1.04 -5.01 -6.07
C HIS A 159 -0.89 -3.64 -5.40
N SER A 160 0.35 -3.22 -5.07
CA SER A 160 0.60 -1.89 -4.50
C SER A 160 0.22 -0.76 -5.46
N LEU A 161 0.46 -0.95 -6.76
CA LEU A 161 0.14 0.03 -7.80
C LEU A 161 -1.37 0.17 -8.01
N GLU A 162 -2.08 -0.96 -8.11
CA GLU A 162 -3.55 -1.03 -8.24
C GLU A 162 -4.25 -0.32 -7.07
N ASN A 163 -3.68 -0.45 -5.87
CA ASN A 163 -4.19 0.20 -4.67
C ASN A 163 -3.72 1.68 -4.51
N GLY A 164 -3.01 2.25 -5.48
CA GLY A 164 -2.61 3.66 -5.48
C GLY A 164 -1.35 3.99 -4.65
N PHE A 165 -0.63 2.98 -4.15
CA PHE A 165 0.57 3.14 -3.34
C PHE A 165 1.84 3.20 -4.20
N HIS A 166 1.90 4.22 -5.05
CA HIS A 166 2.91 4.32 -6.10
C HIS A 166 4.36 4.34 -5.59
N SER A 167 4.64 4.95 -4.43
CA SER A 167 6.00 4.94 -3.85
C SER A 167 6.43 3.57 -3.33
N ILE A 168 5.50 2.80 -2.76
CA ILE A 168 5.77 1.42 -2.30
C ILE A 168 5.94 0.50 -3.51
N ALA A 169 5.09 0.67 -4.54
CA ALA A 169 5.21 -0.06 -5.80
C ALA A 169 6.56 0.17 -6.49
N ASP A 170 7.04 1.43 -6.58
CA ASP A 170 8.37 1.74 -7.16
C ASP A 170 9.53 1.06 -6.41
N LYS A 171 9.48 1.10 -5.07
CA LYS A 171 10.46 0.43 -4.21
C LYS A 171 10.44 -1.09 -4.41
N ALA A 172 9.25 -1.69 -4.49
CA ALA A 172 9.07 -3.12 -4.73
C ALA A 172 9.56 -3.54 -6.13
N CYS A 173 9.30 -2.75 -7.18
CA CYS A 173 9.87 -2.95 -8.50
C CYS A 173 11.40 -2.93 -8.47
N GLY A 174 12.00 -2.04 -7.67
CA GLY A 174 13.44 -2.02 -7.44
C GLY A 174 13.96 -3.34 -6.86
N LYS A 175 13.28 -3.88 -5.84
CA LYS A 175 13.63 -5.17 -5.23
C LYS A 175 13.45 -6.34 -6.20
N ALA A 176 12.36 -6.35 -6.97
CA ALA A 176 12.10 -7.37 -8.00
C ALA A 176 13.22 -7.42 -9.04
N LEU A 177 13.68 -6.26 -9.54
CA LEU A 177 14.81 -6.19 -10.47
C LEU A 177 16.09 -6.77 -9.86
N THR A 178 16.42 -6.39 -8.62
CA THR A 178 17.62 -6.91 -7.95
C THR A 178 17.57 -8.43 -7.81
N CYS A 179 16.41 -9.01 -7.47
CA CYS A 179 16.26 -10.48 -7.37
C CYS A 179 16.36 -11.17 -8.73
N SER A 180 15.78 -10.60 -9.78
CA SER A 180 15.88 -11.13 -11.16
C SER A 180 17.32 -11.11 -11.67
N TYR A 181 18.09 -10.05 -11.40
CA TYR A 181 19.52 -9.99 -11.75
C TYR A 181 20.39 -10.98 -10.97
N ILE A 182 20.05 -11.29 -9.70
CA ILE A 182 20.77 -12.28 -8.89
C ILE A 182 20.56 -13.70 -9.44
N ASN A 183 19.34 -14.02 -9.87
CA ASN A 183 19.04 -15.31 -10.52
C ASN A 183 19.76 -15.43 -11.89
N HIS A 184 19.86 -14.33 -12.64
CA HIS A 184 20.66 -14.18 -13.87
C HIS A 184 22.20 -14.29 -13.69
N ALA A 185 22.73 -14.41 -12.47
CA ALA A 185 24.15 -14.67 -12.20
C ALA A 185 24.42 -16.13 -11.80
N ALA A 186 23.39 -16.87 -11.38
CA ALA A 186 23.49 -18.25 -10.91
C ALA A 186 23.17 -19.28 -12.03
N ASP A 187 22.26 -18.96 -12.95
CA ASP A 187 21.81 -19.88 -14.00
C ASP A 187 22.34 -19.50 -15.39
N SER A 188 23.31 -20.29 -15.88
CA SER A 188 23.83 -20.21 -17.25
C SER A 188 23.20 -21.29 -18.12
N GLU A 189 21.89 -21.23 -18.39
CA GLU A 189 21.28 -22.00 -19.49
C GLU A 189 20.36 -21.14 -20.36
N ILE A 190 20.56 -21.26 -21.67
CA ILE A 190 20.13 -20.34 -22.74
C ILE A 190 18.60 -20.37 -22.99
N SER A 191 17.87 -21.30 -22.36
CA SER A 191 16.42 -21.46 -22.52
C SER A 191 15.58 -20.45 -21.71
N ASP A 192 16.09 -19.96 -20.58
CA ASP A 192 15.35 -19.05 -19.69
C ASP A 192 15.57 -17.56 -19.98
N PHE A 193 16.45 -17.24 -20.94
CA PHE A 193 16.83 -15.87 -21.27
C PHE A 193 15.67 -15.03 -21.83
N PHE A 194 14.82 -15.61 -22.68
CA PHE A 194 13.68 -14.90 -23.27
C PHE A 194 12.58 -14.61 -22.25
N HIS A 195 12.35 -15.53 -21.30
CA HIS A 195 11.30 -15.35 -20.31
C HIS A 195 11.66 -14.25 -19.30
N ASP A 196 12.90 -14.19 -18.81
CA ASP A 196 13.25 -13.10 -17.89
C ASP A 196 13.54 -11.75 -18.57
N VAL A 197 13.90 -11.70 -19.87
CA VAL A 197 13.91 -10.42 -20.63
C VAL A 197 12.52 -9.78 -20.65
N ASP A 198 11.48 -10.59 -20.88
CA ASP A 198 10.09 -10.13 -20.84
C ASP A 198 9.64 -9.74 -19.43
N VAL A 199 10.08 -10.48 -18.40
CA VAL A 199 9.83 -10.13 -17.00
C VAL A 199 10.52 -8.82 -16.61
N ILE A 200 11.80 -8.63 -16.93
CA ILE A 200 12.56 -7.41 -16.66
C ILE A 200 11.89 -6.22 -17.35
N LYS A 201 11.45 -6.40 -18.60
CA LYS A 201 10.69 -5.39 -19.34
C LYS A 201 9.38 -5.07 -18.62
N LYS A 202 8.65 -6.07 -18.15
CA LYS A 202 7.41 -5.90 -17.36
C LYS A 202 7.67 -5.13 -16.06
N ILE A 203 8.70 -5.50 -15.30
CA ILE A 203 9.06 -4.80 -14.05
C ILE A 203 9.44 -3.34 -14.33
N LYS A 204 10.20 -3.07 -15.41
CA LYS A 204 10.54 -1.70 -15.82
C LYS A 204 9.31 -0.89 -16.23
N ILE A 205 8.38 -1.47 -16.98
CA ILE A 205 7.12 -0.81 -17.35
C ILE A 205 6.32 -0.46 -16.10
N LEU A 206 6.17 -1.41 -15.17
CA LEU A 206 5.45 -1.20 -13.91
C LEU A 206 6.11 -0.10 -13.06
N LYS A 207 7.45 -0.09 -12.99
CA LYS A 207 8.23 0.95 -12.32
C LYS A 207 8.00 2.33 -12.95
N CYS A 208 8.03 2.42 -14.27
CA CYS A 208 7.72 3.66 -14.99
C CYS A 208 6.29 4.13 -14.70
N ALA A 209 5.31 3.23 -14.67
CA ALA A 209 3.93 3.55 -14.34
C ALA A 209 3.79 4.09 -12.89
N ALA A 210 4.48 3.48 -11.93
CA ALA A 210 4.54 3.97 -10.56
C ALA A 210 5.15 5.38 -10.48
N LEU A 211 6.28 5.61 -11.16
CA LEU A 211 6.96 6.90 -11.18
C LEU A 211 6.12 8.00 -11.84
N LEU A 212 5.45 7.69 -12.96
CA LEU A 212 4.52 8.62 -13.63
C LEU A 212 3.31 8.95 -12.75
N SER A 213 2.81 7.98 -12.00
CA SER A 213 1.72 8.19 -11.06
C SER A 213 2.14 9.06 -9.85
N MET A 214 3.40 8.94 -9.42
CA MET A 214 3.96 9.85 -8.41
C MET A 214 4.17 11.27 -8.95
N SER A 215 4.72 11.40 -10.16
CA SER A 215 5.05 12.71 -10.75
C SER A 215 3.81 13.52 -11.13
N SER A 216 2.75 12.86 -11.61
CA SER A 216 1.45 13.48 -11.89
C SER A 216 0.75 13.99 -10.63
N ARG A 217 1.05 13.41 -9.46
CA ARG A 217 0.56 13.85 -8.15
C ARG A 217 1.51 14.82 -7.43
N SER A 218 2.61 15.23 -8.07
CA SER A 218 3.52 16.22 -7.48
C SER A 218 2.82 17.57 -7.29
N VAL A 219 3.24 18.34 -6.29
CA VAL A 219 2.73 19.70 -6.02
C VAL A 219 2.87 20.59 -7.26
N GLN A 220 3.93 20.41 -8.04
CA GLN A 220 4.19 21.15 -9.28
C GLN A 220 3.20 20.77 -10.38
N ALA A 221 2.94 19.47 -10.59
CA ALA A 221 1.95 18.99 -11.55
C ALA A 221 0.53 19.41 -11.14
N GLN A 222 0.18 19.29 -9.86
CA GLN A 222 -1.09 19.74 -9.31
C GLN A 222 -1.26 21.26 -9.40
N ALA A 223 -0.21 22.04 -9.13
CA ALA A 223 -0.21 23.49 -9.31
C ALA A 223 -0.41 23.86 -10.78
N THR A 224 0.23 23.15 -11.71
CA THR A 224 0.05 23.36 -13.15
C THR A 224 -1.38 23.07 -13.59
N VAL A 225 -1.98 21.97 -13.12
CA VAL A 225 -3.39 21.63 -13.39
C VAL A 225 -4.34 22.67 -12.76
N TYR A 226 -4.06 23.10 -11.53
CA TYR A 226 -4.83 24.12 -10.83
C TYR A 226 -4.76 25.47 -11.57
N LEU A 227 -3.57 25.88 -12.02
CA LEU A 227 -3.37 27.10 -12.81
C LEU A 227 -4.12 27.04 -14.14
N LYS A 228 -4.05 25.92 -14.88
CA LYS A 228 -4.85 25.72 -16.10
C LYS A 228 -6.35 25.78 -15.84
N ARG A 229 -6.85 25.15 -14.76
CA ARG A 229 -8.27 25.25 -14.36
C ARG A 229 -8.65 26.69 -14.00
N LYS A 230 -7.75 27.41 -13.35
CA LYS A 230 -7.94 28.83 -13.02
C LYS A 230 -7.96 29.71 -14.28
N GLU A 231 -7.11 29.45 -15.26
CA GLU A 231 -7.10 30.14 -16.56
C GLU A 231 -8.38 29.85 -17.36
N VAL A 232 -8.84 28.59 -17.40
CA VAL A 232 -10.10 28.21 -18.03
C VAL A 232 -11.31 28.83 -17.32
N ALA A 233 -11.29 28.90 -15.98
CA ALA A 233 -12.32 29.59 -15.22
C ALA A 233 -12.29 31.10 -15.53
N GLN A 234 -11.12 31.73 -15.58
CA GLN A 234 -10.96 33.16 -15.91
C GLN A 234 -11.37 33.51 -17.33
N SER A 235 -11.12 32.64 -18.31
CA SER A 235 -11.61 32.82 -19.69
C SER A 235 -13.12 32.64 -19.79
N THR A 236 -13.71 31.74 -18.98
CA THR A 236 -15.16 31.58 -18.86
C THR A 236 -15.82 32.82 -18.24
N TYR A 237 -15.19 33.44 -17.23
CA TYR A 237 -15.67 34.73 -16.69
C TYR A 237 -15.57 35.85 -17.74
N HIS A 238 -14.50 35.90 -18.53
CA HIS A 238 -14.35 36.92 -19.59
C HIS A 238 -15.40 36.79 -20.71
N LEU A 239 -15.85 35.58 -21.03
CA LEU A 239 -16.92 35.35 -22.00
C LEU A 239 -18.31 35.70 -21.44
N ALA A 240 -18.53 35.48 -20.13
CA ALA A 240 -19.77 35.84 -19.44
C ALA A 240 -19.91 37.34 -19.12
N THR A 241 -18.83 38.14 -19.23
CA THR A 241 -18.86 39.58 -18.89
C THR A 241 -19.45 40.46 -20.03
N SER A 242 -19.95 39.86 -21.12
CA SER A 242 -20.67 40.60 -22.17
C SER A 242 -22.15 40.86 -21.84
N ILE A 243 -22.67 40.38 -20.70
CA ILE A 243 -24.03 40.68 -20.26
C ILE A 243 -23.98 41.28 -18.86
N GLU A 244 -23.98 42.61 -18.87
CA GLU A 244 -24.52 43.53 -17.87
C GLU A 244 -23.86 43.64 -16.47
N THR A 245 -23.77 44.90 -16.08
CA THR A 245 -22.99 45.47 -14.98
C THR A 245 -23.64 45.30 -13.60
N GLN A 246 -22.91 44.74 -12.64
CA GLN A 246 -22.94 45.25 -11.27
C GLN A 246 -21.64 44.95 -10.51
N SER A 247 -20.87 46.01 -10.21
CA SER A 247 -19.63 45.95 -9.46
C SER A 247 -19.90 45.54 -8.00
N CYS A 248 -19.72 44.25 -7.69
CA CYS A 248 -19.74 43.72 -6.33
C CYS A 248 -18.69 44.40 -5.43
N GLY A 249 -19.03 44.65 -4.15
CA GLY A 249 -18.19 45.39 -3.18
C GLY A 249 -16.75 44.86 -3.01
N SER A 250 -16.50 43.60 -3.37
CA SER A 250 -15.16 43.00 -3.37
C SER A 250 -14.20 43.63 -4.40
N SER A 251 -14.71 44.11 -5.54
CA SER A 251 -13.90 44.80 -6.55
C SER A 251 -13.48 46.20 -6.07
N ARG A 252 -14.38 46.91 -5.39
CA ARG A 252 -14.13 48.22 -4.77
C ARG A 252 -13.13 48.11 -3.61
N PHE A 253 -13.20 47.05 -2.81
CA PHE A 253 -12.22 46.81 -1.73
C PHE A 253 -10.81 46.57 -2.30
N ARG A 254 -10.70 45.71 -3.34
CA ARG A 254 -9.42 45.41 -3.99
C ARG A 254 -8.82 46.64 -4.69
N SER A 255 -9.63 47.48 -5.33
CA SER A 255 -9.15 48.73 -5.93
C SER A 255 -8.69 49.74 -4.87
N GLY A 256 -9.38 49.79 -3.72
CA GLY A 256 -8.99 50.59 -2.56
C GLY A 256 -7.62 50.19 -2.00
N ILE A 257 -7.35 48.90 -1.84
CA ILE A 257 -6.05 48.38 -1.39
C ILE A 257 -4.95 48.76 -2.38
N ARG A 258 -5.15 48.54 -3.69
CA ARG A 258 -4.15 48.91 -4.72
C ARG A 258 -3.83 50.41 -4.67
N LYS A 259 -4.85 51.26 -4.58
CA LYS A 259 -4.67 52.72 -4.54
C LYS A 259 -3.98 53.20 -3.25
N ARG A 260 -4.15 52.48 -2.13
CA ARG A 260 -3.42 52.75 -0.89
C ARG A 260 -1.96 52.32 -0.96
N ASN A 261 -1.69 51.14 -1.53
CA ASN A 261 -0.33 50.64 -1.69
C ASN A 261 0.47 51.47 -2.70
N LEU A 262 -0.15 51.92 -3.79
CA LEU A 262 0.51 52.80 -4.76
C LEU A 262 0.91 54.14 -4.15
N ARG A 263 0.04 54.73 -3.32
CA ARG A 263 0.37 55.95 -2.56
C ARG A 263 1.55 55.74 -1.63
N ARG A 264 1.53 54.68 -0.81
CA ARG A 264 2.66 54.33 0.05
C ARG A 264 3.96 54.10 -0.73
N LEU A 265 3.88 53.44 -1.89
CA LEU A 265 5.05 53.21 -2.74
C LEU A 265 5.68 54.52 -3.22
N HIS A 266 4.85 55.49 -3.63
CA HIS A 266 5.34 56.83 -3.97
C HIS A 266 5.92 57.56 -2.77
N ASP A 267 5.31 57.45 -1.59
CA ASP A 267 5.84 58.06 -0.36
C ASP A 267 7.23 57.50 0.02
N TYR A 268 7.50 56.22 -0.25
CA TYR A 268 8.83 55.60 -0.05
C TYR A 268 9.85 55.93 -1.14
N GLN A 269 9.40 56.39 -2.32
CA GLN A 269 10.26 56.79 -3.44
C GLN A 269 10.62 58.28 -3.40
N CYS A 270 10.00 59.05 -2.50
CA CYS A 270 10.28 60.47 -2.27
C CYS A 270 11.12 60.74 -1.00
N LEU A 271 11.66 59.70 -0.36
CA LEU A 271 12.73 59.75 0.65
C LEU A 271 14.08 59.45 -0.02
#